data_AF-A0A9W7BK84-F1
#
_entry.id   AF-A0A9W7BK84-F1
#
_cell.length_a   1.000
_cell.length_b   1.000
_cell.length_c   1.000
_cell.angle_alpha   90.00
_cell.angle_beta   90.00
_cell.angle_gamma   90.00
#
_symmetry.space_group_name_H-M   'P 1'
#
loop_
_entity.id
_entity.type
_entity.pdbx_description
1 polymer ?
#
loop_
_entity_poly.entity_id
_entity_poly.type
_entity_poly.pdbx_seq_one_letter_code
_entity_poly.pdbx_strand_id
1 'polypeptide(L)'
;MIGGCGSTLGGATHGSSATFSGRSATKTPPPVVAAIERANKMREEEERERGERGEEEIHFNTERIRKARNVYDNCTKLYSAAVGKRVAKREREECELEDLSFAYGEVSFEAVCQVITKIVKKFGKEGEGTSPPEGILQGKGGRYYDLGSGTGKTLIAASMLHEFGYVCGVEYLEGLFNTSQEIVSKWEKVFKKTFFNEENGFEESGGGGRVKLKSCTGIC
;
A
#
# COMPACT_ATOMS: atom_id res chain seq x y z
N MET A 1 85.41 -2.47 44.92
CA MET A 1 86.33 -1.50 45.54
C MET A 1 86.43 -0.30 44.62
N ILE A 2 86.22 0.90 45.17
CA ILE A 2 86.61 2.21 44.59
C ILE A 2 85.80 2.60 43.33
N GLY A 3 85.09 3.72 43.24
CA GLY A 3 85.07 4.92 44.09
C GLY A 3 85.13 6.16 43.20
N GLY A 4 84.18 7.08 43.40
CA GLY A 4 84.29 8.53 43.10
C GLY A 4 84.35 8.93 41.61
N CYS A 5 84.27 10.20 41.24
CA CYS A 5 84.06 11.46 41.96
C CYS A 5 83.98 12.57 40.89
N GLY A 6 83.33 13.69 41.19
CA GLY A 6 83.53 15.00 40.53
C GLY A 6 82.49 15.35 39.47
N SER A 7 81.58 16.32 39.66
CA SER A 7 81.77 17.79 39.78
C SER A 7 82.29 18.38 38.44
N THR A 8 81.78 19.46 37.84
CA THR A 8 81.25 20.74 38.33
C THR A 8 80.53 21.51 37.19
N LEU A 9 79.69 22.50 37.58
CA LEU A 9 79.44 23.84 36.97
C LEU A 9 79.09 23.90 35.46
N GLY A 10 78.00 24.52 35.01
CA GLY A 10 77.40 25.79 35.42
C GLY A 10 77.13 26.58 34.13
N GLY A 11 75.97 27.24 34.00
CA GLY A 11 75.70 28.09 32.84
C GLY A 11 74.21 28.33 32.59
N ALA A 12 73.68 29.35 33.24
CA ALA A 12 72.34 29.86 33.01
C ALA A 12 72.26 30.64 31.69
N THR A 13 71.20 30.41 30.90
CA THR A 13 70.62 31.46 30.06
C THR A 13 69.10 31.36 30.11
N HIS A 14 68.47 32.48 30.44
CA HIS A 14 67.03 32.69 30.40
C HIS A 14 66.56 32.73 28.94
N GLY A 15 65.53 31.94 28.62
CA GLY A 15 64.78 32.01 27.37
C GLY A 15 63.29 31.82 27.67
N SER A 16 62.53 32.88 27.41
CA SER A 16 61.15 33.14 27.82
C SER A 16 60.13 32.02 27.56
N SER A 17 59.23 31.90 28.54
CA SER A 17 58.03 31.06 28.56
C SER A 17 57.11 31.30 27.35
N ALA A 18 56.85 30.24 26.59
CA ALA A 18 55.79 30.19 25.60
C ALA A 18 54.46 29.86 26.29
N THR A 19 53.55 30.83 26.38
CA THR A 19 52.15 30.60 26.72
C THR A 19 51.39 30.18 25.47
N PHE A 20 51.40 28.86 25.18
CA PHE A 20 50.53 28.26 24.17
C PHE A 20 49.10 28.18 24.72
N SER A 21 48.25 29.12 24.31
CA SER A 21 46.83 29.11 24.62
C SER A 21 46.15 27.94 23.90
N GLY A 22 45.70 26.95 24.68
CA GLY A 22 44.94 25.81 24.19
C GLY A 22 43.59 26.26 23.65
N ARG A 23 43.47 26.41 22.32
CA ARG A 23 42.18 26.38 21.65
C ARG A 23 41.68 24.95 21.67
N SER A 24 40.68 24.68 22.51
CA SER A 24 39.90 23.45 22.47
C SER A 24 39.19 23.38 21.11
N ALA A 25 39.76 22.60 20.19
CA ALA A 25 39.12 22.28 18.93
C ALA A 25 37.85 21.48 19.24
N THR A 26 36.69 22.09 19.04
CA THR A 26 35.42 21.38 18.99
C THR A 26 35.53 20.36 17.86
N LYS A 27 35.75 19.09 18.22
CA LYS A 27 35.86 17.99 17.27
C LYS A 27 34.51 17.84 16.58
N THR A 28 34.41 18.37 15.37
CA THR A 28 33.27 18.05 14.50
C THR A 28 33.26 16.53 14.27
N PRO A 29 32.11 15.87 14.45
CA PRO A 29 32.03 14.43 14.28
C PRO A 29 32.41 14.03 12.85
N PRO A 30 32.99 12.83 12.66
CA PRO A 30 33.31 12.32 11.33
C PRO A 30 32.06 12.33 10.44
N PRO A 31 32.19 12.58 9.13
CA PRO A 31 31.05 12.74 8.20
C PRO A 31 30.03 11.59 8.25
N VAL A 32 30.49 10.37 8.54
CA VAL A 32 29.65 9.16 8.65
C VAL A 32 28.75 9.20 9.89
N VAL A 33 29.26 9.69 11.02
CA VAL A 33 28.48 9.80 12.27
C VAL A 33 27.37 10.83 12.11
N ALA A 34 27.68 11.99 11.52
CA ALA A 34 26.70 13.02 11.22
C ALA A 34 25.65 12.58 10.17
N ALA A 35 25.95 11.62 9.31
CA ALA A 35 24.99 11.04 8.37
C ALA A 35 24.02 10.08 9.08
N ILE A 36 24.54 9.24 9.98
CA ILE A 36 23.72 8.31 10.78
C ILE A 36 22.77 9.06 11.70
N GLU A 37 23.24 10.11 12.39
CA GLU A 37 22.41 10.95 13.26
C GLU A 37 21.27 11.64 12.50
N ARG A 38 21.54 12.11 11.27
CA ARG A 38 20.50 12.69 10.40
C ARG A 38 19.46 11.66 9.96
N ALA A 39 19.90 10.46 9.57
CA ALA A 39 19.00 9.39 9.17
C ALA A 39 18.08 8.92 10.32
N ASN A 40 18.62 8.81 11.53
CA ASN A 40 17.84 8.47 12.72
C ASN A 40 16.82 9.56 13.06
N LYS A 41 17.22 10.82 13.00
CA LYS A 41 16.32 11.95 13.25
C LYS A 41 15.18 12.03 12.23
N MET A 42 15.47 11.76 10.95
CA MET A 42 14.42 11.69 9.91
C MET A 42 13.44 10.54 10.17
N ARG A 43 13.92 9.35 10.60
CA ARG A 43 13.04 8.24 10.98
C ARG A 43 12.16 8.57 12.18
N GLU A 44 12.72 9.18 13.23
CA GLU A 44 11.96 9.58 14.41
C GLU A 44 10.89 10.64 14.08
N GLU A 45 11.19 11.56 13.16
CA GLU A 45 10.25 12.57 12.70
C GLU A 45 9.14 11.95 11.82
N GLU A 46 9.47 11.02 10.92
CA GLU A 46 8.50 10.23 10.15
C GLU A 46 7.59 9.37 11.06
N GLU A 47 8.15 8.75 12.09
CA GLU A 47 7.41 7.96 13.09
C GLU A 47 6.50 8.84 13.94
N ARG A 48 6.96 10.03 14.34
CA ARG A 48 6.14 11.03 15.06
C ARG A 48 5.00 11.54 14.18
N GLU A 49 5.26 11.89 12.93
CA GLU A 49 4.22 12.26 11.96
C GLU A 49 3.25 11.11 11.66
N ARG A 50 3.73 9.86 11.71
CA ARG A 50 2.86 8.67 11.60
C ARG A 50 2.01 8.45 12.85
N GLY A 51 2.52 8.75 14.05
CA GLY A 51 1.77 8.70 15.30
C GLY A 51 0.75 9.84 15.47
N GLU A 52 1.05 11.03 14.93
CA GLU A 52 0.17 12.21 14.97
C GLU A 52 -0.91 12.19 13.88
N ARG A 53 -0.66 11.50 12.76
CA ARG A 53 -1.73 11.06 11.85
C ARG A 53 -2.50 9.95 12.54
N GLY A 54 -3.35 10.32 13.50
CA GLY A 54 -4.34 9.42 14.08
C GLY A 54 -4.94 8.61 12.93
N GLU A 55 -4.75 7.30 12.97
CA GLU A 55 -5.49 6.41 12.10
C GLU A 55 -6.94 6.62 12.51
N GLU A 56 -7.63 7.56 11.86
CA GLU A 56 -9.08 7.67 11.95
C GLU A 56 -9.59 6.27 11.60
N GLU A 57 -9.99 5.56 12.64
CA GLU A 57 -10.50 4.21 12.52
C GLU A 57 -11.73 4.33 11.64
N ILE A 58 -11.58 3.92 10.38
CA ILE A 58 -12.65 4.00 9.40
C ILE A 58 -13.76 3.13 9.93
N HIS A 59 -14.80 3.75 10.49
CA HIS A 59 -15.90 3.00 11.07
C HIS A 59 -16.66 2.29 9.95
N PHE A 60 -16.36 1.01 9.76
CA PHE A 60 -16.90 0.14 8.72
C PHE A 60 -18.38 -0.22 8.91
N ASN A 61 -19.04 0.36 9.91
CA ASN A 61 -20.34 -0.10 10.38
C ASN A 61 -21.52 0.62 9.68
N THR A 62 -21.41 0.82 8.37
CA THR A 62 -22.61 1.15 7.60
C THR A 62 -23.30 -0.16 7.21
N GLU A 63 -24.63 -0.20 7.27
CA GLU A 63 -25.38 -1.40 6.89
C GLU A 63 -25.06 -1.84 5.45
N ARG A 64 -24.76 -0.86 4.57
CA ARG A 64 -24.28 -1.11 3.20
C ARG A 64 -22.96 -1.90 3.18
N ILE A 65 -21.96 -1.51 3.97
CA ILE A 65 -20.67 -2.24 4.03
C ILE A 65 -20.86 -3.64 4.59
N ARG A 66 -21.69 -3.80 5.63
CA ARG A 66 -22.01 -5.11 6.20
C ARG A 66 -22.69 -6.04 5.20
N LYS A 67 -23.68 -5.51 4.46
CA LYS A 67 -24.34 -6.23 3.36
C LYS A 67 -23.36 -6.59 2.25
N ALA A 68 -22.53 -5.63 1.81
CA ALA A 68 -21.49 -5.86 0.81
C ALA A 68 -20.53 -6.97 1.25
N ARG A 69 -20.07 -6.96 2.50
CA ARG A 69 -19.21 -8.01 3.06
C ARG A 69 -19.88 -9.38 3.00
N ASN A 70 -21.14 -9.49 3.43
CA ASN A 70 -21.87 -10.76 3.40
C ASN A 70 -22.02 -11.31 1.97
N VAL A 71 -22.33 -10.45 1.00
CA VAL A 71 -22.46 -10.87 -0.40
C VAL A 71 -21.09 -11.23 -0.98
N TYR A 72 -20.05 -10.45 -0.66
CA TYR A 72 -18.67 -10.72 -1.04
C TYR A 72 -18.22 -12.11 -0.55
N ASP A 73 -18.42 -12.42 0.73
CA ASP A 73 -18.05 -13.71 1.32
C ASP A 73 -18.77 -14.86 0.63
N ASN A 74 -20.08 -14.74 0.40
CA ASN A 74 -20.84 -15.77 -0.30
C ASN A 74 -20.42 -15.96 -1.76
N CYS A 75 -20.06 -14.86 -2.44
CA CYS A 75 -19.57 -14.90 -3.80
C CYS A 75 -18.22 -15.60 -3.88
N THR A 76 -17.30 -15.27 -2.96
CA THR A 76 -15.90 -15.66 -2.98
C THR A 76 -15.56 -16.89 -2.14
N LYS A 77 -16.50 -17.46 -1.38
CA LYS A 77 -16.26 -18.57 -0.41
C LYS A 77 -15.47 -19.77 -0.94
N LEU A 78 -15.57 -20.09 -2.23
CA LEU A 78 -14.88 -21.23 -2.84
C LEU A 78 -13.46 -20.87 -3.35
N TYR A 79 -13.09 -19.60 -3.30
CA TYR A 79 -11.90 -19.04 -3.93
C TYR A 79 -10.98 -18.41 -2.88
N SER A 80 -10.61 -19.21 -1.87
CA SER A 80 -9.75 -18.77 -0.79
C SER A 80 -8.33 -18.44 -1.26
N ALA A 81 -7.58 -17.71 -0.43
CA ALA A 81 -6.18 -17.41 -0.68
C ALA A 81 -5.34 -18.67 -0.95
N ALA A 82 -5.63 -19.78 -0.27
CA ALA A 82 -4.96 -21.05 -0.50
C ALA A 82 -5.24 -21.63 -1.88
N VAL A 83 -6.47 -21.48 -2.40
CA VAL A 83 -6.82 -21.90 -3.76
C VAL A 83 -6.04 -21.06 -4.77
N GLY A 84 -6.09 -19.73 -4.66
CA GLY A 84 -5.36 -18.83 -5.57
C GLY A 84 -3.85 -19.09 -5.59
N LYS A 85 -3.24 -19.24 -4.41
CA LYS A 85 -1.81 -19.58 -4.27
C LYS A 85 -1.45 -20.90 -4.95
N ARG A 86 -2.29 -21.93 -4.85
CA ARG A 86 -2.05 -23.22 -5.51
C ARG A 86 -2.12 -23.11 -7.03
N VAL A 87 -3.12 -22.40 -7.55
CA VAL A 87 -3.26 -22.17 -9.00
C VAL A 87 -2.04 -21.43 -9.54
N ALA A 88 -1.67 -20.31 -8.91
CA ALA A 88 -0.51 -19.52 -9.32
C ALA A 88 0.80 -20.30 -9.20
N LYS A 89 0.98 -21.06 -8.12
CA LYS A 89 2.19 -21.88 -7.92
C LYS A 89 2.33 -22.93 -9.02
N ARG A 90 1.25 -23.67 -9.29
CA ARG A 90 1.26 -24.72 -10.33
C ARG A 90 1.60 -24.14 -11.70
N GLU A 91 0.96 -23.04 -12.09
CA GLU A 91 1.20 -22.43 -13.40
C GLU A 91 2.63 -21.88 -13.54
N ARG A 92 3.17 -21.28 -12.47
CA ARG A 92 4.58 -20.85 -12.47
C ARG A 92 5.56 -22.02 -12.63
N GLU A 93 5.27 -23.15 -11.98
CA GLU A 93 6.09 -24.37 -12.12
C GLU A 93 5.99 -24.97 -13.53
N GLU A 94 4.80 -24.98 -14.12
CA GLU A 94 4.55 -25.49 -15.48
C GLU A 94 5.16 -24.60 -16.57
N CYS A 95 5.22 -23.28 -16.35
CA CYS A 95 5.74 -22.31 -17.30
C CYS A 95 7.17 -21.83 -16.98
N GLU A 96 7.84 -22.43 -15.99
CA GLU A 96 9.20 -22.07 -15.54
C GLU A 96 9.36 -20.57 -15.21
N LEU A 97 8.31 -19.98 -14.61
CA LEU A 97 8.28 -18.57 -14.22
C LEU A 97 8.85 -18.39 -12.80
N GLU A 98 10.14 -18.03 -12.72
CA GLU A 98 10.85 -17.86 -11.44
C GLU A 98 10.70 -16.46 -10.81
N ASP A 99 10.20 -15.48 -11.56
CA ASP A 99 10.04 -14.11 -11.06
C ASP A 99 9.01 -14.03 -9.92
N LEU A 100 9.39 -13.33 -8.85
CA LEU A 100 8.54 -13.04 -7.70
C LEU A 100 7.37 -12.11 -8.05
N SER A 101 7.42 -11.38 -9.17
CA SER A 101 6.31 -10.57 -9.69
C SER A 101 5.04 -11.39 -9.96
N PHE A 102 5.16 -12.70 -10.20
CA PHE A 102 4.05 -13.63 -10.37
C PHE A 102 3.57 -14.27 -9.05
N ALA A 103 4.13 -13.88 -7.90
CA ALA A 103 3.70 -14.40 -6.61
C ALA A 103 2.30 -13.89 -6.27
N TYR A 104 1.39 -14.83 -6.00
CA TYR A 104 0.01 -14.50 -5.66
C TYR A 104 -0.11 -13.99 -4.21
N GLY A 105 -0.42 -12.69 -4.08
CA GLY A 105 -0.90 -12.06 -2.86
C GLY A 105 -2.42 -12.00 -2.80
N GLU A 106 -2.99 -12.02 -1.60
CA GLU A 106 -4.43 -11.87 -1.41
C GLU A 106 -4.73 -10.53 -0.72
N VAL A 107 -5.72 -9.81 -1.21
CA VAL A 107 -6.24 -8.59 -0.59
C VAL A 107 -7.58 -8.90 0.09
N SER A 108 -7.74 -8.47 1.35
CA SER A 108 -9.01 -8.62 2.08
C SER A 108 -10.04 -7.57 1.64
N PHE A 109 -11.33 -7.87 1.81
CA PHE A 109 -12.39 -6.91 1.54
C PHE A 109 -12.23 -5.63 2.37
N GLU A 110 -11.81 -5.76 3.63
CA GLU A 110 -11.55 -4.64 4.54
C GLU A 110 -10.49 -3.71 3.96
N ALA A 111 -9.39 -4.24 3.43
CA ALA A 111 -8.33 -3.44 2.85
C ALA A 111 -8.83 -2.62 1.64
N VAL A 112 -9.62 -3.24 0.74
CA VAL A 112 -10.23 -2.52 -0.39
C VAL A 112 -11.20 -1.45 0.12
N CYS A 113 -12.01 -1.77 1.13
CA CYS A 113 -12.94 -0.83 1.73
C CYS A 113 -12.22 0.37 2.37
N GLN A 114 -11.09 0.15 3.06
CA GLN A 114 -10.27 1.23 3.61
C GLN A 114 -9.73 2.12 2.50
N VAL A 115 -9.17 1.54 1.45
CA VAL A 115 -8.60 2.30 0.33
C VAL A 115 -9.68 3.18 -0.32
N ILE A 116 -10.81 2.59 -0.71
CA ILE A 116 -11.92 3.34 -1.33
C ILE A 116 -12.44 4.41 -0.37
N THR A 117 -12.60 4.10 0.92
CA THR A 117 -13.07 5.09 1.90
C THR A 117 -12.09 6.24 2.09
N LYS A 118 -10.77 5.96 2.12
CA LYS A 118 -9.74 7.00 2.20
C LYS A 118 -9.73 7.88 0.95
N ILE A 119 -9.89 7.28 -0.24
CA ILE A 119 -10.03 8.04 -1.48
C ILE A 119 -11.24 8.97 -1.36
N VAL A 120 -12.43 8.45 -1.04
CA VAL A 120 -13.65 9.25 -0.98
C VAL A 120 -13.58 10.35 0.09
N LYS A 121 -13.11 10.04 1.30
CA LYS A 121 -13.20 10.96 2.45
C LYS A 121 -12.03 11.94 2.58
N LYS A 122 -10.85 11.58 2.07
CA LYS A 122 -9.62 12.32 2.31
C LYS A 122 -8.99 12.84 1.03
N PHE A 123 -8.68 11.95 0.08
CA PHE A 123 -7.84 12.31 -1.06
C PHE A 123 -8.59 12.79 -2.29
N GLY A 124 -9.85 12.37 -2.43
CA GLY A 124 -10.68 12.56 -3.61
C GLY A 124 -11.70 13.69 -3.47
N LYS A 125 -11.63 14.52 -2.43
CA LYS A 125 -12.51 15.69 -2.31
C LYS A 125 -12.14 16.74 -3.36
N GLU A 126 -13.11 17.57 -3.71
CA GLU A 126 -12.89 18.75 -4.55
C GLU A 126 -11.73 19.59 -4.00
N GLY A 127 -10.77 19.91 -4.87
CA GLY A 127 -9.62 20.75 -4.52
C GLY A 127 -8.54 20.10 -3.66
N GLU A 128 -8.68 18.82 -3.27
CA GLU A 128 -7.65 18.08 -2.53
C GLU A 128 -6.61 17.47 -3.47
N GLY A 129 -5.34 17.87 -3.29
CA GLY A 129 -4.21 17.34 -4.07
C GLY A 129 -4.37 17.58 -5.58
N THR A 130 -4.40 16.48 -6.35
CA THR A 130 -4.61 16.50 -7.81
C THR A 130 -6.03 16.15 -8.22
N SER A 131 -6.98 16.17 -7.27
CA SER A 131 -8.39 15.91 -7.57
C SER A 131 -8.98 17.00 -8.46
N PRO A 132 -9.81 16.63 -9.46
CA PRO A 132 -10.50 17.61 -10.29
C PRO A 132 -11.61 18.32 -9.48
N PRO A 133 -12.25 19.38 -10.02
CA PRO A 133 -13.32 20.11 -9.33
C PRO A 133 -14.49 19.23 -8.88
N GLU A 134 -14.84 18.20 -9.64
CA GLU A 134 -15.87 17.22 -9.28
C GLU A 134 -15.43 16.19 -8.22
N GLY A 135 -14.14 16.20 -7.85
CA GLY A 135 -13.51 15.23 -6.97
C GLY A 135 -13.37 13.83 -7.61
N ILE A 136 -12.66 12.95 -6.91
CA ILE A 136 -12.49 11.54 -7.25
C ILE A 136 -13.46 10.71 -6.40
N LEU A 137 -14.30 9.91 -7.07
CA LEU A 137 -15.31 9.02 -6.47
C LEU A 137 -16.35 9.73 -5.58
N GLN A 138 -16.61 11.02 -5.81
CA GLN A 138 -17.62 11.78 -5.06
C GLN A 138 -19.05 11.55 -5.59
N GLY A 139 -19.21 11.07 -6.82
CA GLY A 139 -20.49 10.68 -7.43
C GLY A 139 -20.43 9.28 -8.03
N LYS A 140 -21.51 8.85 -8.70
CA LYS A 140 -21.53 7.55 -9.42
C LYS A 140 -20.64 7.59 -10.67
N GLY A 141 -20.15 6.43 -11.10
CA GLY A 141 -19.37 6.28 -12.33
C GLY A 141 -17.87 6.10 -12.08
N GLY A 142 -17.05 6.54 -13.03
CA GLY A 142 -15.61 6.29 -13.00
C GLY A 142 -15.20 4.88 -13.45
N ARG A 143 -13.88 4.63 -13.45
CA ARG A 143 -13.27 3.38 -13.90
C ARG A 143 -12.32 2.84 -12.83
N TYR A 144 -12.51 1.59 -12.45
CA TYR A 144 -11.61 0.86 -11.56
C TYR A 144 -10.75 -0.11 -12.38
N TYR A 145 -9.44 -0.07 -12.17
CA TYR A 145 -8.49 -0.99 -12.75
C TYR A 145 -7.69 -1.67 -11.64
N ASP A 146 -7.58 -2.99 -11.70
CA ASP A 146 -6.74 -3.79 -10.82
C ASP A 146 -5.69 -4.54 -11.65
N LEU A 147 -4.42 -4.28 -11.37
CA LEU A 147 -3.27 -4.82 -12.10
C LEU A 147 -2.68 -5.97 -11.28
N GLY A 148 -2.63 -7.17 -11.84
CA GLY A 148 -2.39 -8.38 -11.06
C GLY A 148 -3.63 -8.75 -10.26
N SER A 149 -4.80 -8.69 -10.90
CA SER A 149 -6.10 -8.85 -10.23
C SER A 149 -6.33 -10.24 -9.64
N GLY A 150 -5.49 -11.20 -10.00
CA GLY A 150 -5.48 -12.53 -9.44
C GLY A 150 -6.80 -13.24 -9.71
N THR A 151 -7.45 -13.71 -8.65
CA THR A 151 -8.77 -14.35 -8.76
C THR A 151 -9.93 -13.35 -8.94
N GLY A 152 -9.66 -12.04 -9.06
CA GLY A 152 -10.68 -11.03 -9.34
C GLY A 152 -11.55 -10.62 -8.15
N LYS A 153 -11.17 -10.99 -6.92
CA LYS A 153 -11.99 -10.69 -5.73
C LYS A 153 -12.08 -9.19 -5.44
N THR A 154 -10.99 -8.47 -5.62
CA THR A 154 -10.91 -7.00 -5.57
C THR A 154 -11.90 -6.33 -6.52
N LEU A 155 -12.11 -6.88 -7.73
CA LEU A 155 -13.12 -6.36 -8.67
C LEU A 155 -14.53 -6.48 -8.08
N ILE A 156 -14.83 -7.61 -7.43
CA ILE A 156 -16.12 -7.82 -6.75
C ILE A 156 -16.28 -6.83 -5.60
N ALA A 157 -15.26 -6.70 -4.74
CA ALA A 157 -15.28 -5.76 -3.63
C ALA A 157 -15.48 -4.32 -4.12
N ALA A 158 -14.69 -3.87 -5.10
CA ALA A 158 -14.79 -2.53 -5.68
C ALA A 158 -16.18 -2.25 -6.26
N SER A 159 -16.76 -3.22 -6.97
CA SER A 159 -18.10 -3.11 -7.56
C SER A 159 -19.22 -2.95 -6.52
N MET A 160 -19.02 -3.41 -5.28
CA MET A 160 -19.99 -3.25 -4.19
C MET A 160 -19.78 -1.94 -3.42
N LEU A 161 -18.51 -1.55 -3.25
CA LEU A 161 -18.10 -0.41 -2.44
C LEU A 161 -18.34 0.94 -3.15
N HIS A 162 -18.38 0.95 -4.48
CA HIS A 162 -18.69 2.13 -5.28
C HIS A 162 -19.40 1.76 -6.58
N GLU A 163 -20.27 2.64 -7.07
CA GLU A 163 -21.03 2.43 -8.31
C GLU A 163 -20.19 2.81 -9.54
N PHE A 164 -19.12 2.06 -9.77
CA PHE A 164 -18.24 2.27 -10.92
C PHE A 164 -18.97 2.07 -12.25
N GLY A 165 -18.68 2.90 -13.26
CA GLY A 165 -19.18 2.67 -14.62
C GLY A 165 -18.50 1.47 -15.28
N TYR A 166 -17.25 1.19 -14.89
CA TYR A 166 -16.41 0.14 -15.45
C TYR A 166 -15.44 -0.39 -14.40
N VAL A 167 -15.29 -1.70 -14.32
CA VAL A 167 -14.39 -2.39 -13.38
C VAL A 167 -13.61 -3.43 -14.17
N CYS A 168 -12.28 -3.31 -14.18
CA CYS A 168 -11.42 -4.15 -14.99
C CYS A 168 -10.29 -4.77 -14.17
N GLY A 169 -10.12 -6.08 -14.28
CA GLY A 169 -8.93 -6.77 -13.80
C GLY A 169 -8.03 -7.13 -14.97
N VAL A 170 -6.73 -6.91 -14.80
CA VAL A 170 -5.70 -7.43 -15.71
C VAL A 170 -4.94 -8.48 -14.93
N GLU A 171 -4.88 -9.70 -15.47
CA GLU A 171 -4.17 -10.82 -14.86
C GLU A 171 -3.33 -11.52 -15.93
N TYR A 172 -2.09 -11.85 -15.56
CA TYR A 172 -1.15 -12.49 -16.47
C TYR A 172 -1.30 -14.01 -16.45
N LEU A 173 -1.43 -14.61 -15.27
CA LEU A 173 -1.54 -16.06 -15.12
C LEU A 173 -2.93 -16.53 -15.56
N GLU A 174 -2.99 -17.36 -16.58
CA GLU A 174 -4.20 -17.84 -17.22
C GLU A 174 -5.10 -18.60 -16.24
N GLY A 175 -4.53 -19.40 -15.34
CA GLY A 175 -5.28 -20.12 -14.31
C GLY A 175 -5.98 -19.17 -13.34
N LEU A 176 -5.32 -18.09 -12.94
CA LEU A 176 -5.93 -17.06 -12.09
C LEU A 176 -6.98 -16.25 -12.85
N PHE A 177 -6.70 -15.89 -14.10
CA PHE A 177 -7.65 -15.25 -14.99
C PHE A 177 -8.92 -16.09 -15.15
N ASN A 178 -8.80 -17.37 -15.47
CA ASN A 178 -9.94 -18.27 -15.62
C ASN A 178 -10.75 -18.36 -14.32
N THR A 179 -10.06 -18.46 -13.18
CA THR A 179 -10.69 -18.40 -11.86
C THR A 179 -11.46 -17.08 -11.67
N SER A 180 -10.90 -15.95 -12.09
CA SER A 180 -11.56 -14.63 -12.01
C SER A 180 -12.84 -14.58 -12.84
N GLN A 181 -12.84 -15.18 -14.03
CA GLN A 181 -14.00 -15.21 -14.91
C GLN A 181 -15.16 -16.02 -14.30
N GLU A 182 -14.85 -17.09 -13.57
CA GLU A 182 -15.86 -17.83 -12.82
C GLU A 182 -16.49 -16.97 -11.71
N ILE A 183 -15.67 -16.28 -10.91
CA ILE A 183 -16.16 -15.39 -9.84
C ILE A 183 -17.02 -14.26 -10.43
N VAL A 184 -16.55 -13.60 -11.48
CA VAL A 184 -17.28 -12.52 -12.16
C VAL A 184 -18.60 -13.03 -12.74
N SER A 185 -18.60 -14.19 -13.40
CA SER A 185 -19.81 -14.84 -13.91
C SER A 185 -20.82 -15.14 -12.80
N LYS A 186 -20.34 -15.66 -11.67
CA LYS A 186 -21.17 -15.93 -10.48
C LYS A 186 -21.74 -14.65 -9.88
N TRP A 187 -20.94 -13.60 -9.77
CA TRP A 187 -21.38 -12.27 -9.34
C TRP A 187 -22.50 -11.74 -10.22
N GLU A 188 -22.28 -11.67 -11.55
CA GLU A 188 -23.23 -11.13 -12.52
C GLU A 188 -24.56 -11.90 -12.52
N LYS A 189 -24.51 -13.24 -12.43
CA LYS A 189 -25.71 -14.10 -12.53
C LYS A 189 -26.48 -14.24 -11.23
N VAL A 190 -25.79 -14.29 -10.09
CA VAL A 190 -26.40 -14.72 -8.81
C VAL A 190 -26.56 -13.57 -7.84
N PHE A 191 -25.56 -12.69 -7.72
CA PHE A 191 -25.48 -11.75 -6.60
C PHE A 191 -25.78 -10.31 -6.99
N LYS A 192 -25.42 -9.89 -8.21
CA LYS A 192 -25.52 -8.49 -8.64
C LYS A 192 -26.96 -7.96 -8.56
N LYS A 193 -27.92 -8.72 -9.09
CA LYS A 193 -29.34 -8.33 -9.04
C LYS A 193 -29.84 -8.20 -7.60
N THR A 194 -29.60 -9.21 -6.78
CA THR A 194 -30.02 -9.20 -5.37
C THR A 194 -29.39 -8.05 -4.58
N PHE A 195 -28.12 -7.75 -4.86
CA PHE A 195 -27.42 -6.67 -4.19
C PHE A 195 -28.01 -5.29 -4.52
N PHE A 196 -28.25 -4.99 -5.80
CA PHE A 196 -28.71 -3.69 -6.26
C PHE A 196 -30.25 -3.50 -6.29
N ASN A 197 -31.05 -4.57 -6.44
CA ASN A 197 -32.51 -4.47 -6.53
C ASN A 197 -33.19 -4.14 -5.19
N GLU A 198 -32.54 -4.40 -4.06
CA GLU A 198 -33.10 -4.08 -2.74
C GLU A 198 -32.94 -2.59 -2.36
N GLU A 199 -32.15 -1.82 -3.11
CA GLU A 199 -31.95 -0.39 -2.81
C GLU A 199 -32.87 0.55 -3.60
N ASN A 200 -33.56 0.09 -4.66
CA ASN A 200 -34.49 0.93 -5.42
C ASN A 200 -35.62 0.11 -6.06
N GLY A 201 -36.87 0.46 -5.77
CA GLY A 201 -38.01 0.10 -6.61
C GLY A 201 -37.92 0.81 -7.97
N PHE A 202 -37.14 0.25 -8.89
CA PHE A 202 -36.80 0.88 -10.16
C PHE A 202 -37.52 0.19 -11.33
N GLU A 203 -38.41 0.94 -11.98
CA GLU A 203 -39.00 0.59 -13.27
C GLU A 203 -37.91 0.46 -14.34
N GLU A 204 -38.00 -0.58 -15.16
CA GLU A 204 -37.18 -0.74 -16.36
C GLU A 204 -37.47 0.38 -17.37
N SER A 205 -36.76 1.49 -17.24
CA SER A 205 -36.56 2.44 -18.33
C SER A 205 -35.07 2.43 -18.71
N GLY A 206 -34.81 2.09 -19.97
CA GLY A 206 -33.49 1.77 -20.50
C GLY A 206 -32.45 2.85 -20.25
N GLY A 207 -31.55 2.59 -19.30
CA GLY A 207 -30.47 3.52 -18.93
C GLY A 207 -29.78 3.22 -17.60
N GLY A 208 -30.17 2.17 -16.87
CA GLY A 208 -29.53 1.81 -15.60
C GLY A 208 -28.04 1.49 -15.76
N GLY A 209 -27.18 2.22 -15.04
CA GLY A 209 -25.73 2.09 -15.06
C GLY A 209 -25.28 0.66 -14.72
N ARG A 210 -25.16 -0.18 -15.73
CA ARG A 210 -24.68 -1.55 -15.58
C ARG A 210 -23.16 -1.47 -15.40
N VAL A 211 -22.66 -1.65 -14.17
CA VAL A 211 -21.23 -1.85 -13.91
C VAL A 211 -20.76 -2.95 -14.86
N LYS A 212 -19.83 -2.63 -15.77
CA LYS A 212 -19.24 -3.62 -16.67
C LYS A 212 -18.01 -4.18 -15.99
N LEU A 213 -18.12 -5.40 -15.47
CA LEU A 213 -16.96 -6.16 -15.00
C LEU A 213 -16.31 -6.86 -16.19
N LYS A 214 -15.01 -6.70 -16.34
CA LYS A 214 -14.19 -7.41 -17.33
C LYS A 214 -12.91 -7.89 -16.68
N SER A 215 -12.51 -9.13 -16.89
CA SER A 215 -11.10 -9.49 -16.77
C SER A 215 -10.50 -9.68 -18.15
N CYS A 216 -9.20 -9.42 -18.27
CA CYS A 216 -8.43 -9.59 -19.50
C CYS A 216 -7.12 -10.32 -19.20
N THR A 217 -6.71 -11.21 -20.10
CA THR A 217 -5.31 -11.66 -20.24
C THR A 217 -4.59 -10.77 -21.25
N GLY A 218 -3.31 -10.49 -21.00
CA GLY A 218 -2.41 -9.85 -21.97
C GLY A 218 -2.59 -8.33 -22.16
N ILE A 219 -1.69 -7.55 -21.56
CA ILE A 219 -1.14 -6.36 -22.23
C ILE A 219 0.27 -6.79 -22.63
N CYS A 220 0.45 -7.13 -23.91
CA CYS A 220 1.77 -7.18 -24.54
C CYS A 220 1.97 -5.87 -25.30
#